data_AF-A0AA51M633-F1
#
_entry.id   AF-A0AA51M633-F1
#
_cell.length_a   1.000
_cell.length_b   1.000
_cell.length_c   1.000
_cell.angle_alpha   90.00
_cell.angle_beta   90.00
_cell.angle_gamma   90.00
#
_symmetry.space_group_name_H-M   'P 1'
#
loop_
_entity.id
_entity.type
_entity.pdbx_description
1 polymer ?
#
loop_
_entity_poly.entity_id
_entity_poly.type
_entity_poly.pdbx_seq_one_letter_code
_entity_poly.pdbx_strand_id
1 'polypeptide(L)'
;MQTNPNGPYDDVFNNLAKIVEEIVKSMPDSQHARIVGYTIITHHPPSGDPEIIRGFTPEDDGEIPYEVTETEEEVFITAQLPADPKNAPFADIQPESVRINVDDRDTTIMLDHPVDRIHSNYRVHRGVMDICLKKVNL
;
A
#
# COMPACT_ATOMS: atom_id res chain seq x y z
N MET A 1 -14.22 29.23 -19.93
CA MET A 1 -14.52 28.08 -19.05
C MET A 1 -14.56 28.63 -17.63
N GLN A 2 -15.74 28.66 -17.00
CA GLN A 2 -15.92 29.18 -15.65
C GLN A 2 -15.45 28.11 -14.68
N THR A 3 -14.35 28.36 -13.95
CA THR A 3 -13.93 27.52 -12.82
C THR A 3 -14.88 27.80 -11.66
N ASN A 4 -15.71 26.83 -11.30
CA ASN A 4 -16.63 26.96 -10.16
C ASN A 4 -15.79 27.00 -8.87
N PRO A 5 -15.72 28.12 -8.12
CA PRO A 5 -14.71 28.31 -7.06
C PRO A 5 -15.05 27.64 -5.70
N ASN A 6 -16.14 26.89 -5.62
CA ASN A 6 -16.65 26.30 -4.39
C ASN A 6 -17.10 24.86 -4.66
N GLY A 7 -16.20 24.03 -5.19
CA GLY A 7 -16.45 22.59 -5.24
C GLY A 7 -16.50 22.04 -3.80
N PRO A 8 -17.36 21.06 -3.49
CA PRO A 8 -17.39 20.43 -2.16
C PRO A 8 -16.06 19.76 -1.75
N TYR A 9 -15.11 19.68 -2.68
CA TYR A 9 -13.77 19.14 -2.50
C TYR A 9 -12.72 20.22 -2.17
N ASP A 10 -12.98 21.51 -2.46
CA ASP A 10 -12.01 22.59 -2.26
C ASP A 10 -11.69 22.79 -0.77
N ASP A 11 -12.68 22.63 0.10
CA ASP A 11 -12.50 22.67 1.55
C ASP A 11 -11.63 21.52 2.06
N VAL A 12 -11.78 20.32 1.48
CA VAL A 12 -10.97 19.16 1.81
C VAL A 12 -9.51 19.37 1.38
N PHE A 13 -9.29 19.85 0.16
CA PHE A 13 -7.95 20.17 -0.35
C PHE A 13 -7.25 21.26 0.48
N ASN A 14 -7.99 22.30 0.87
CA ASN A 14 -7.46 23.36 1.74
C ASN A 14 -7.10 22.84 3.13
N ASN A 15 -7.89 21.93 3.69
CA ASN A 15 -7.59 21.30 4.99
C ASN A 15 -6.36 20.38 4.90
N LEU A 16 -6.26 19.58 3.83
CA LEU A 16 -5.09 18.74 3.56
C LEU A 16 -3.81 19.59 3.43
N ALA A 17 -3.87 20.68 2.68
CA ALA A 17 -2.73 21.58 2.49
C ALA A 17 -2.23 22.16 3.82
N LYS A 18 -3.14 22.58 4.71
CA LYS A 18 -2.78 23.08 6.05
C LYS A 18 -2.12 22.01 6.92
N ILE A 19 -2.63 20.78 6.90
CA ILE A 19 -2.05 19.67 7.65
C ILE A 19 -0.61 19.41 7.16
N VAL A 20 -0.41 19.31 5.85
CA VAL A 20 0.93 19.12 5.26
C VAL A 20 1.87 20.27 5.63
N GLU A 21 1.39 21.51 5.56
CA GLU A 21 2.16 22.70 5.92
C GLU A 21 2.62 22.69 7.38
N GLU A 22 1.75 22.31 8.31
CA GLU A 22 2.09 22.19 9.74
C GLU A 22 3.12 21.07 9.97
N ILE A 23 2.97 19.92 9.31
CA ILE A 23 3.94 18.82 9.39
C ILE A 23 5.32 19.35 8.95
N VAL A 24 5.41 19.99 7.78
CA VAL A 24 6.68 20.55 7.25
C VAL A 24 7.28 21.59 8.20
N LYS A 25 6.46 22.49 8.76
CA LYS A 25 6.92 23.53 9.70
C LYS A 25 7.45 22.96 11.01
N SER A 26 6.94 21.81 11.44
CA SER A 26 7.36 21.16 12.69
C SER A 26 8.61 20.28 12.53
N MET A 27 9.17 20.16 11.31
CA MET A 27 10.34 19.33 11.07
C MET A 27 11.64 20.03 11.52
N PRO A 28 12.56 19.32 12.21
CA PRO A 28 13.91 19.83 12.45
C PRO A 28 14.71 19.87 11.14
N ASP A 29 15.50 20.94 10.94
CA ASP A 29 16.26 21.22 9.72
C ASP A 29 17.28 20.14 9.29
N SER A 30 17.54 19.13 10.13
CA SER A 30 18.66 18.19 9.97
C SER A 30 18.28 16.73 9.64
N GLN A 31 17.02 16.45 9.27
CA GLN A 31 16.62 15.08 8.91
C GLN A 31 15.87 15.05 7.57
N HIS A 32 16.30 14.18 6.66
CA HIS A 32 15.50 13.78 5.50
C HIS A 32 14.29 12.96 5.97
N ALA A 33 13.20 13.63 6.34
CA ALA A 33 11.96 12.97 6.72
C ALA A 33 11.34 12.28 5.50
N ARG A 34 11.16 10.96 5.57
CA ARG A 34 10.40 10.17 4.59
C ARG A 34 9.01 9.90 5.16
N ILE A 35 7.98 10.54 4.61
CA ILE A 35 6.58 10.26 4.97
C ILE A 35 6.15 9.02 4.18
N VAL A 36 5.82 7.93 4.88
CA VAL A 36 5.38 6.66 4.28
C VAL A 36 3.85 6.53 4.30
N GLY A 37 3.13 7.42 4.98
CA GLY A 37 1.66 7.50 4.96
C GLY A 37 1.10 8.41 6.05
N TYR A 38 -0.20 8.74 5.97
CA TYR A 38 -0.93 9.46 7.01
C TYR A 38 -2.37 8.94 7.13
N THR A 39 -2.91 8.96 8.35
CA THR A 39 -4.34 8.65 8.61
C THR A 39 -5.03 9.92 9.08
N ILE A 40 -6.13 10.31 8.44
CA ILE A 40 -6.96 11.43 8.87
C ILE A 40 -8.12 10.89 9.70
N ILE A 41 -8.25 11.37 10.94
CA ILE A 41 -9.38 11.08 11.81
C ILE A 41 -10.19 12.36 11.94
N THR A 42 -11.30 12.45 11.22
CA THR A 42 -12.28 13.54 11.39
C THR A 42 -13.30 13.15 12.46
N HIS A 43 -13.59 14.05 13.40
CA HIS A 43 -14.70 13.84 14.34
C HIS A 43 -16.03 13.88 13.58
N HIS A 44 -16.71 12.73 13.50
CA HIS A 44 -18.05 12.63 12.94
C HIS A 44 -19.08 13.13 13.98
N PRO A 45 -20.27 13.62 13.56
CA PRO A 45 -21.35 13.96 14.50
C PRO A 45 -21.69 12.75 15.40
N PRO A 46 -22.18 12.97 16.63
CA PRO A 46 -22.29 11.95 17.68
C PRO A 46 -23.25 10.77 17.38
N SER A 47 -23.83 10.67 16.19
CA SER A 47 -24.84 9.67 15.83
C SER A 47 -24.51 8.81 14.61
N GLY A 48 -23.27 8.87 14.08
CA GLY A 48 -22.84 8.02 12.98
C GLY A 48 -21.73 7.06 13.43
N ASP A 49 -21.82 5.80 13.00
CA ASP A 49 -20.70 4.86 13.11
C ASP A 49 -19.48 5.43 12.37
N PRO A 50 -18.23 5.17 12.82
CA PRO A 50 -17.04 5.61 12.09
C PRO A 50 -17.03 5.01 10.68
N GLU A 51 -17.23 5.85 9.67
CA GLU A 51 -17.18 5.42 8.27
C GLU A 51 -15.73 5.50 7.75
N ILE A 52 -15.23 4.36 7.27
CA ILE A 52 -14.00 4.33 6.49
C ILE A 52 -14.36 4.74 5.06
N ILE A 53 -14.18 6.02 4.74
CA ILE A 53 -14.32 6.52 3.36
C ILE A 53 -13.10 6.05 2.56
N ARG A 54 -13.24 4.94 1.83
CA ARG A 54 -12.24 4.49 0.86
C ARG A 54 -12.34 5.37 -0.38
N GLY A 55 -11.70 6.54 -0.35
CA GLY A 55 -11.75 7.55 -1.41
C GLY A 55 -11.12 7.15 -2.75
N PHE A 56 -10.53 5.95 -2.84
CA PHE A 56 -9.97 5.40 -4.07
C PHE A 56 -10.11 3.88 -4.01
N THR A 57 -11.30 3.36 -4.30
CA THR A 57 -11.34 2.06 -4.96
C THR A 57 -11.01 2.33 -6.42
N PRO A 58 -9.76 2.10 -6.88
CA PRO A 58 -9.57 1.83 -8.30
C PRO A 58 -10.57 0.74 -8.69
N GLU A 59 -11.07 0.79 -9.91
CA GLU A 59 -11.95 -0.27 -10.44
C GLU A 59 -11.35 -1.63 -10.04
N ASP A 60 -12.13 -2.49 -9.40
CA ASP A 60 -11.69 -3.83 -8.97
C ASP A 60 -11.42 -4.65 -10.23
N ASP A 61 -10.26 -4.43 -10.84
CA ASP A 61 -9.70 -5.12 -12.00
C ASP A 61 -9.36 -6.58 -11.68
N GLY A 62 -9.57 -7.00 -10.43
CA GLY A 62 -9.26 -8.32 -9.93
C GLY A 62 -7.83 -8.44 -9.41
N GLU A 63 -7.03 -7.37 -9.45
CA GLU A 63 -5.69 -7.36 -8.89
C GLU A 63 -5.74 -7.37 -7.35
N ILE A 64 -4.71 -7.94 -6.76
CA ILE A 64 -4.50 -8.03 -5.31
C ILE A 64 -3.66 -6.81 -4.94
N PRO A 65 -4.18 -5.84 -4.15
CA PRO A 65 -3.42 -4.66 -3.77
C PRO A 65 -2.15 -5.03 -3.03
N TYR A 66 -1.03 -4.39 -3.37
CA TYR A 66 0.26 -4.63 -2.74
C TYR A 66 1.10 -3.37 -2.63
N GLU A 67 2.06 -3.41 -1.70
CA GLU A 67 3.13 -2.42 -1.55
C GLU A 67 4.48 -3.14 -1.62
N VAL A 68 5.48 -2.46 -2.19
CA VAL A 68 6.87 -2.94 -2.27
C VAL A 68 7.78 -1.98 -1.53
N THR A 69 8.60 -2.51 -0.64
CA THR A 69 9.70 -1.80 0.02
C THR A 69 11.00 -2.54 -0.23
N GLU A 70 12.04 -1.81 -0.61
CA GLU A 70 13.32 -2.40 -0.98
C GLU A 70 14.46 -1.82 -0.13
N THR A 71 15.40 -2.70 0.21
CA THR A 71 16.68 -2.37 0.84
C THR A 71 17.81 -2.79 -0.09
N GLU A 72 19.07 -2.63 0.32
CA GLU A 72 20.21 -3.10 -0.48
C GLU A 72 20.19 -4.61 -0.68
N GLU A 73 19.80 -5.39 0.33
CA GLU A 73 19.92 -6.84 0.31
C GLU A 73 18.59 -7.59 0.12
N GLU A 74 17.46 -6.92 0.38
CA GLU A 74 16.14 -7.57 0.47
C GLU A 74 15.04 -6.74 -0.17
N VAL A 75 14.03 -7.42 -0.70
CA VAL A 75 12.76 -6.83 -1.16
C VAL A 75 11.64 -7.38 -0.28
N PHE A 76 10.79 -6.48 0.22
CA PHE A 76 9.62 -6.77 1.02
C PHE A 76 8.36 -6.42 0.23
N ILE A 77 7.43 -7.36 0.13
CA ILE A 77 6.13 -7.15 -0.52
C ILE A 77 5.05 -7.44 0.50
N THR A 78 4.14 -6.50 0.69
CA THR A 78 2.97 -6.64 1.55
C THR A 78 1.72 -6.58 0.70
N ALA A 79 0.96 -7.67 0.64
CA ALA A 79 -0.26 -7.74 -0.15
C ALA A 79 -1.52 -7.91 0.71
N GLN A 80 -2.58 -7.18 0.35
CA GLN A 80 -3.87 -7.27 1.00
C GLN A 80 -4.75 -8.30 0.27
N LEU A 81 -5.00 -9.42 0.94
CA LEU A 81 -5.75 -10.53 0.35
C LEU A 81 -7.26 -10.28 0.45
N PRO A 82 -8.05 -10.82 -0.49
CA PRO A 82 -9.50 -10.83 -0.41
C PRO A 82 -10.00 -11.40 0.93
N ALA A 83 -11.13 -10.86 1.42
CA ALA A 83 -11.79 -11.42 2.58
C ALA A 83 -12.42 -12.77 2.22
N ASP A 84 -12.10 -13.80 3.00
CA ASP A 84 -12.66 -15.16 2.89
C ASP A 84 -12.31 -15.92 1.59
N PRO A 85 -11.02 -16.21 1.34
CA PRO A 85 -10.62 -17.00 0.17
C PRO A 85 -11.07 -18.45 0.30
N LYS A 86 -11.52 -19.05 -0.81
CA LYS A 86 -11.95 -20.46 -0.85
C LYS A 86 -10.77 -21.41 -0.72
N ASN A 87 -9.63 -21.03 -1.29
CA ASN A 87 -8.39 -21.79 -1.27
C ASN A 87 -7.29 -21.05 -0.51
N ALA A 88 -6.24 -21.79 -0.13
CA ALA A 88 -5.08 -21.20 0.52
C ALA A 88 -4.32 -20.26 -0.45
N PRO A 89 -4.14 -18.97 -0.10
CA PRO A 89 -3.28 -18.04 -0.83
C PRO A 89 -1.83 -18.53 -0.90
N PHE A 90 -1.15 -18.31 -2.02
CA PHE A 90 0.27 -18.59 -2.13
C PHE A 90 1.01 -17.60 -3.04
N ALA A 91 2.30 -17.42 -2.76
CA ALA A 91 3.22 -16.70 -3.62
C ALA A 91 4.08 -17.69 -4.42
N ASP A 92 4.08 -17.53 -5.74
CA ASP A 92 4.98 -18.21 -6.66
C ASP A 92 6.20 -17.30 -6.88
N ILE A 93 7.29 -17.61 -6.19
CA ILE A 93 8.52 -16.83 -6.21
C ILE A 93 9.43 -17.36 -7.32
N GLN A 94 9.69 -16.53 -8.32
CA GLN A 94 10.61 -16.75 -9.42
C GLN A 94 11.83 -15.81 -9.28
N PRO A 95 12.93 -16.04 -10.01
CA PRO A 95 14.12 -15.21 -9.87
C PRO A 95 13.86 -13.72 -10.15
N GLU A 96 13.03 -13.41 -11.15
CA GLU A 96 12.80 -12.02 -11.63
C GLU A 96 11.37 -11.52 -11.37
N SER A 97 10.53 -12.32 -10.73
CA SER A 97 9.14 -11.97 -10.46
C SER A 97 8.54 -12.73 -9.29
N VAL A 98 7.48 -12.18 -8.72
CA VAL A 98 6.63 -12.86 -7.74
C VAL A 98 5.20 -12.78 -8.20
N ARG A 99 4.51 -13.93 -8.26
CA ARG A 99 3.07 -13.96 -8.53
C ARG A 99 2.31 -14.33 -7.26
N ILE A 100 1.42 -13.46 -6.84
CA ILE A 100 0.49 -13.69 -5.73
C ILE A 100 -0.78 -14.30 -6.31
N ASN A 101 -1.24 -15.43 -5.77
CA ASN A 101 -2.40 -16.14 -6.27
C ASN A 101 -3.41 -16.35 -5.13
N VAL A 102 -4.67 -15.99 -5.37
CA VAL A 102 -5.82 -16.25 -4.50
C VAL A 102 -7.05 -16.53 -5.33
N ASP A 103 -7.51 -17.78 -5.32
CA ASP A 103 -8.66 -18.24 -6.11
C ASP A 103 -8.54 -17.84 -7.59
N ASP A 104 -9.44 -16.98 -8.08
CA ASP A 104 -9.49 -16.50 -9.47
C ASP A 104 -8.75 -15.16 -9.67
N ARG A 105 -8.06 -14.66 -8.63
CA ARG A 105 -7.27 -13.43 -8.66
C ARG A 105 -5.78 -13.75 -8.64
N ASP A 106 -5.04 -13.11 -9.53
CA ASP A 106 -3.59 -13.14 -9.51
C ASP A 106 -2.99 -11.77 -9.79
N THR A 107 -1.80 -11.55 -9.24
CA THR A 107 -1.04 -10.32 -9.48
C THR A 107 0.43 -10.68 -9.59
N THR A 108 1.04 -10.25 -10.69
CA THR A 108 2.46 -10.49 -10.97
C THR A 108 3.24 -9.21 -10.72
N ILE A 109 4.26 -9.31 -9.88
CA ILE A 109 5.14 -8.22 -9.49
C ILE A 109 6.49 -8.50 -10.13
N MET A 110 6.93 -7.62 -11.02
CA MET A 110 8.25 -7.69 -11.64
C MET A 110 9.30 -7.14 -10.67
N LEU A 111 10.45 -7.81 -10.56
CA LEU A 111 11.54 -7.41 -9.68
C LEU A 111 12.65 -6.74 -10.49
N ASP A 112 13.21 -5.65 -9.97
CA ASP A 112 14.34 -4.95 -10.58
C ASP A 112 15.67 -5.71 -10.43
N HIS A 113 15.72 -6.65 -9.47
CA HIS A 113 16.88 -7.47 -9.18
C HIS A 113 16.50 -8.94 -9.00
N PRO A 114 17.35 -9.88 -9.45
CA PRO A 114 17.08 -11.29 -9.25
C PRO A 114 17.17 -11.68 -7.78
N VAL A 115 16.30 -12.58 -7.34
CA VAL A 115 16.21 -13.04 -5.94
C VAL A 115 16.57 -14.53 -5.80
N ASP A 116 17.16 -14.85 -4.65
CA ASP A 116 17.42 -16.22 -4.23
C ASP A 116 16.14 -16.85 -3.66
N ARG A 117 15.56 -17.75 -4.44
CA ARG A 117 14.31 -18.45 -4.10
C ARG A 117 14.40 -19.32 -2.86
N ILE A 118 15.59 -19.81 -2.50
CA ILE A 118 15.78 -20.72 -1.36
C ILE A 118 15.70 -19.93 -0.05
N HIS A 119 16.23 -18.71 -0.05
CA HIS A 119 16.25 -17.83 1.12
C HIS A 119 15.08 -16.83 1.14
N SER A 120 14.26 -16.82 0.08
CA SER A 120 13.02 -16.05 0.00
C SER A 120 11.86 -16.84 0.56
N ASN A 121 10.93 -16.18 1.25
CA ASN A 121 9.78 -16.81 1.88
C ASN A 121 8.56 -15.89 1.89
N TYR A 122 7.39 -16.46 2.16
CA TYR A 122 6.18 -15.69 2.40
C TYR A 122 5.40 -16.25 3.59
N ARG A 123 4.61 -15.39 4.23
CA ARG A 123 3.69 -15.74 5.30
C ARG A 123 2.35 -15.08 5.05
N VAL A 124 1.29 -15.84 5.32
CA VAL A 124 -0.08 -15.32 5.32
C VAL A 124 -0.57 -15.18 6.76
N HIS A 125 -1.02 -13.99 7.14
CA HIS A 125 -1.61 -13.74 8.46
C HIS A 125 -2.72 -12.71 8.37
N ARG A 126 -3.93 -13.09 8.83
CA ARG A 126 -5.10 -12.19 8.97
C ARG A 126 -5.45 -11.40 7.70
N GLY A 127 -5.45 -12.06 6.54
CA GLY A 127 -5.77 -11.43 5.25
C GLY A 127 -4.64 -10.56 4.68
N VAL A 128 -3.43 -10.66 5.23
CA VAL A 128 -2.22 -10.04 4.68
C VAL A 128 -1.24 -11.13 4.29
N MET A 129 -0.59 -10.97 3.14
CA MET A 129 0.57 -11.77 2.74
C MET A 129 1.82 -10.90 2.80
N ASP A 130 2.75 -11.29 3.66
CA ASP A 130 4.09 -10.70 3.74
C ASP A 130 5.05 -11.60 2.97
N ILE A 131 5.80 -11.04 2.03
CA ILE A 131 6.80 -11.75 1.22
C ILE A 131 8.15 -11.08 1.45
N CYS A 132 9.13 -11.86 1.91
CA CYS A 132 10.51 -11.43 2.08
C CYS A 132 11.38 -12.13 1.05
N LEU A 133 12.03 -11.34 0.19
CA LEU A 133 12.89 -11.84 -0.88
C LEU A 133 14.34 -11.45 -0.62
N LYS A 134 15.25 -12.41 -0.71
CA LYS A 134 16.70 -12.15 -0.62
C LYS A 134 17.25 -11.88 -2.01
N LYS A 135 17.89 -10.73 -2.24
CA LYS A 135 18.55 -10.47 -3.52
C LYS A 135 19.76 -11.39 -3.70
N VAL A 136 20.04 -11.77 -4.93
CA VAL A 136 21.29 -12.45 -5.27
C VAL A 136 22.41 -11.43 -5.22
N ASN A 137 23.43 -11.68 -4.38
CA ASN A 137 24.67 -10.92 -4.43
C ASN A 137 25.43 -11.33 -5.70
N LEU A 138 25.50 -10.45 -6.69
CA LEU A 138 26.29 -10.62 -7.91
C LEU A 138 27.75 -10.24 -7.71
#